data_AF-K0F1V5-F1
#
_entry.id   AF-K0F1V5-F1
#
_cell.length_a   1.000
_cell.length_b   1.000
_cell.length_c   1.000
_cell.angle_alpha   90.00
_cell.angle_beta   90.00
_cell.angle_gamma   90.00
#
_symmetry.space_group_name_H-M   'P 1'
#
loop_
_entity.id
_entity.type
_entity.pdbx_description
1 polymer ?
#
loop_
_entity_poly.entity_id
_entity_poly.type
_entity_poly.pdbx_seq_one_letter_code
_entity_poly.pdbx_strand_id
1 'polypeptide(L)'
;MLTALAVTVATAGIAVADPPKPAGPSTNIALSACPALYALGIQGTGESSPDAAPSTDTGMLSTVFRPMLAKAADAGLVDRAYVPYESSFGGATAGAAVPYSESVTGGLVRLRTMAKNVADRCADTRFAVVGYSQGAHVASVFAQEIGQGNGVLPADKVAAVALFGDPTRNAGAPLFPGSPGKATPDPAPGTAGDQLAELAALPLTPATGGGIGPDRDRAANFGALTGRVASFCAAGDLACDAPQGAPILKAVTNVVGQSKLSGGDPITSLVSIAQALAYTSIKTATKVVNEDVQGNSLATLSLSPKKSISERLADAADPRTPLDLPAALQALLKVGTIGLNAVVTVVKSVLNPAAISELATAGLANPPAALLSLGTKLAGALTQLVPPTTGVRLVNQAFDAVVQNITDNSELLNTTTWVRYWDTVQRHHAYNTATVAANGDTPTTFVADWLAAIARDIAGAFGANGSPRGGADKPPTGFFGEQSGASTTPNSSGTGQFPFGTGADGASSGGATSIPPTDRPGTANTYPFSTN
;
A
#
# COMPACT_ATOMS: atom_id res chain seq x y z
N MET A 1 37.79 20.05 -54.70
CA MET A 1 38.28 20.98 -53.66
C MET A 1 37.16 21.20 -52.67
N LEU A 2 37.09 20.43 -51.58
CA LEU A 2 36.18 20.74 -50.47
C LEU A 2 37.02 21.28 -49.33
N THR A 3 36.90 22.59 -49.12
CA THR A 3 37.54 23.39 -48.09
C THR A 3 36.96 22.97 -46.73
N ALA A 4 37.78 22.29 -45.91
CA ALA A 4 37.46 21.98 -44.53
C ALA A 4 37.52 23.26 -43.69
N LEU A 5 36.36 23.74 -43.22
CA LEU A 5 36.26 24.88 -42.33
C LEU A 5 36.54 24.39 -40.89
N ALA A 6 37.77 24.58 -40.42
CA ALA A 6 38.15 24.31 -39.04
C ALA A 6 37.65 25.46 -38.15
N VAL A 7 36.58 25.22 -37.40
CA VAL A 7 36.10 26.14 -36.35
C VAL A 7 36.83 25.79 -35.05
N THR A 8 37.81 26.62 -34.69
CA THR A 8 38.49 26.60 -33.40
C THR A 8 37.58 27.19 -32.32
N VAL A 9 36.99 26.32 -31.48
CA VAL A 9 36.24 26.75 -30.30
C VAL A 9 37.24 26.98 -29.16
N ALA A 10 37.41 28.25 -28.79
CA ALA A 10 38.19 28.63 -27.62
C ALA A 10 37.50 28.14 -26.33
N THR A 11 38.12 27.22 -25.61
CA THR A 11 37.67 26.78 -24.28
C THR A 11 37.96 27.86 -23.25
N ALA A 12 37.03 28.79 -23.07
CA ALA A 12 37.00 29.63 -21.87
C ALA A 12 36.65 28.71 -20.70
N GLY A 13 37.59 28.52 -19.77
CA GLY A 13 37.39 27.75 -18.54
C GLY A 13 36.33 28.42 -17.69
N ILE A 14 35.09 27.95 -17.79
CA ILE A 14 34.04 28.33 -16.85
C ILE A 14 34.40 27.61 -15.56
N ALA A 15 34.75 28.38 -14.53
CA ALA A 15 34.77 27.88 -13.16
C ALA A 15 33.34 27.45 -12.83
N VAL A 16 33.05 26.17 -13.05
CA VAL A 16 31.79 25.56 -12.64
C VAL A 16 31.85 25.55 -11.13
N ALA A 17 31.17 26.49 -10.49
CA ALA A 17 30.81 26.32 -9.09
C ALA A 17 30.07 24.98 -9.03
N ASP A 18 30.58 24.05 -8.21
CA ASP A 18 29.86 22.79 -7.96
C ASP A 18 28.41 23.15 -7.67
N PRO A 19 27.43 22.59 -8.41
CA PRO A 19 26.03 22.86 -8.12
C PRO A 19 25.83 22.55 -6.63
N PRO A 20 25.15 23.42 -5.87
CA PRO A 20 24.92 23.17 -4.45
C PRO A 20 24.36 21.76 -4.34
N LYS A 21 25.10 20.88 -3.66
CA LYS A 21 24.65 19.54 -3.31
C LYS A 21 23.24 19.72 -2.79
N PRO A 22 22.18 19.18 -3.46
CA PRO A 22 20.82 19.33 -2.95
C PRO A 22 20.89 18.93 -1.49
N ALA A 23 20.44 19.82 -0.59
CA ALA A 23 20.43 19.55 0.84
C ALA A 23 19.84 18.15 1.00
N GLY A 24 20.70 17.19 1.34
CA GLY A 24 20.30 15.79 1.30
C GLY A 24 19.16 15.59 2.29
N PRO A 25 18.20 14.72 2.01
CA PRO A 25 17.11 14.40 2.94
C PRO A 25 17.70 14.10 4.33
N SER A 26 17.38 14.91 5.34
CA SER A 26 18.00 14.78 6.66
C SER A 26 17.36 13.61 7.40
N THR A 27 18.01 12.45 7.34
CA THR A 27 17.77 11.36 8.30
C THR A 27 18.54 11.58 9.61
N ASN A 28 19.11 12.78 9.79
CA ASN A 28 19.83 13.13 11.01
C ASN A 28 18.82 13.37 12.13
N ILE A 29 18.94 12.56 13.18
CA ILE A 29 18.14 12.66 14.38
C ILE A 29 18.98 13.36 15.44
N ALA A 30 18.58 14.57 15.82
CA ALA A 30 19.16 15.26 16.96
C ALA A 30 18.63 14.62 18.26
N LEU A 31 19.52 13.95 19.00
CA LEU A 31 19.22 13.37 20.31
C LEU A 31 19.94 14.16 21.40
N SER A 32 19.19 14.84 22.27
CA SER A 32 19.72 15.50 23.46
C SER A 32 19.87 14.54 24.65
N ALA A 33 19.00 13.53 24.71
CA ALA A 33 19.01 12.44 25.67
C ALA A 33 18.49 11.16 24.98
N CYS A 34 18.84 10.00 25.53
CA CYS A 34 18.30 8.71 25.10
C CYS A 34 16.96 8.45 25.82
N PRO A 35 15.84 8.41 25.08
CA PRO A 35 14.56 8.10 25.70
C PRO A 35 14.43 6.61 26.01
N ALA A 36 13.53 6.24 26.93
CA ALA A 36 13.16 4.85 27.14
C ALA A 36 12.56 4.25 25.86
N LEU A 37 11.63 4.97 25.24
CA LEU A 37 10.99 4.61 23.97
C LEU A 37 11.23 5.69 22.90
N TYR A 38 11.73 5.27 21.73
CA TYR A 38 11.84 6.12 20.55
C TYR A 38 10.84 5.69 19.48
N ALA A 39 9.87 6.54 19.16
CA ALA A 39 8.83 6.26 18.18
C ALA A 39 9.23 6.74 16.77
N LEU A 40 9.19 5.85 15.78
CA LEU A 40 9.41 6.15 14.37
C LEU A 40 8.07 6.11 13.62
N GLY A 41 7.67 7.26 13.09
CA GLY A 41 6.43 7.41 12.33
C GLY A 41 6.67 7.40 10.82
N ILE A 42 5.91 6.59 10.08
CA ILE A 42 5.95 6.58 8.61
C ILE A 42 4.59 7.03 8.10
N GLN A 43 4.55 8.24 7.57
CA GLN A 43 3.30 8.88 7.15
C GLN A 43 2.74 8.27 5.85
N GLY A 44 1.47 8.55 5.55
CA GLY A 44 0.81 8.08 4.33
C GLY A 44 1.17 8.93 3.11
N THR A 45 0.70 8.49 1.93
CA THR A 45 0.92 9.17 0.64
C THR A 45 0.60 10.66 0.73
N GLY A 46 1.53 11.52 0.32
CA GLY A 46 1.37 12.98 0.30
C GLY A 46 1.54 13.69 1.64
N GLU A 47 1.75 12.96 2.74
CA GLU A 47 1.96 13.55 4.07
C GLU A 47 3.45 13.74 4.44
N SER A 48 4.37 13.23 3.61
CA SER A 48 5.82 13.36 3.81
C SER A 48 6.52 13.76 2.51
N SER A 49 7.77 14.14 2.63
CA SER A 49 8.68 14.39 1.50
C SER A 49 10.10 14.02 1.91
N PRO A 50 11.04 13.83 0.96
CA PRO A 50 12.42 13.52 1.29
C PRO A 50 13.09 14.60 2.17
N ASP A 51 12.71 15.86 2.00
CA ASP A 51 13.21 17.02 2.75
C ASP A 51 12.37 17.37 3.99
N ALA A 52 11.35 16.56 4.34
CA ALA A 52 10.54 16.79 5.52
C ALA A 52 11.40 16.76 6.80
N ALA A 53 11.15 17.71 7.70
CA ALA A 53 11.85 17.75 8.98
C ALA A 53 11.38 16.58 9.88
N PRO A 54 12.29 15.68 10.35
CA PRO A 54 11.89 14.51 11.13
C PRO A 54 11.21 14.84 12.46
N SER A 55 11.38 16.05 13.00
CA SER A 55 10.84 16.47 14.30
C SER A 55 9.48 17.18 14.21
N THR A 56 8.95 17.42 13.01
CA THR A 56 7.71 18.17 12.80
C THR A 56 6.49 17.25 12.87
N ASP A 57 5.60 17.51 13.82
CA ASP A 57 4.36 16.73 14.01
C ASP A 57 3.26 17.13 13.01
N THR A 58 3.08 16.34 11.96
CA THR A 58 2.09 16.53 10.88
C THR A 58 1.36 15.24 10.49
N GLY A 59 0.41 15.36 9.56
CA GLY A 59 -0.32 14.23 8.98
C GLY A 59 -1.17 13.48 10.01
N MET A 60 -1.70 12.33 9.60
CA MET A 60 -2.50 11.46 10.47
C MET A 60 -1.73 11.06 11.73
N LEU A 61 -0.43 10.73 11.60
CA LEU A 61 0.38 10.24 12.72
C LEU A 61 0.61 11.27 13.85
N SER A 62 0.44 12.57 13.57
CA SER A 62 0.44 13.59 14.63
C SER A 62 -0.67 13.37 15.68
N THR A 63 -1.76 12.70 15.30
CA THR A 63 -2.87 12.32 16.19
C THR A 63 -2.53 11.15 17.12
N VAL A 64 -1.39 10.47 16.89
CA VAL A 64 -0.81 9.47 17.80
C VAL A 64 0.32 10.08 18.62
N PHE A 65 1.26 10.76 17.96
CA PHE A 65 2.50 11.22 18.63
C PHE A 65 2.29 12.41 19.54
N ARG A 66 1.43 13.37 19.20
CA ARG A 66 1.16 14.51 20.09
C ARG A 66 0.48 14.06 21.39
N PRO A 67 -0.57 13.21 21.38
CA PRO A 67 -1.12 12.68 22.61
C PRO A 67 -0.14 11.78 23.39
N MET A 68 0.69 10.98 22.71
CA MET A 68 1.74 10.19 23.37
C MET A 68 2.70 11.09 24.16
N LEU A 69 3.21 12.16 23.54
CA LEU A 69 4.11 13.12 24.19
C LEU A 69 3.46 13.79 25.39
N ALA A 70 2.17 14.13 25.30
CA ALA A 70 1.42 14.70 26.41
C ALA A 70 1.22 13.71 27.57
N LYS A 71 0.98 12.43 27.26
CA LYS A 71 0.71 11.34 28.23
C LYS A 71 1.99 10.75 28.86
N ALA A 72 3.14 10.96 28.24
CA ALA A 72 4.47 10.54 28.72
C ALA A 72 5.40 11.75 28.83
N ALA A 73 4.93 12.82 29.47
CA ALA A 73 5.61 14.11 29.55
C ALA A 73 6.87 14.11 30.44
N ASP A 74 7.08 13.08 31.26
CA ASP A 74 8.29 12.99 32.07
C ASP A 74 9.53 12.91 31.18
N ALA A 75 10.56 13.66 31.56
CA ALA A 75 11.78 13.78 30.78
C ALA A 75 12.36 12.38 30.45
N GLY A 76 12.66 12.13 29.19
CA GLY A 76 13.32 10.91 28.74
C GLY A 76 12.43 9.68 28.64
N LEU A 77 11.13 9.76 28.87
CA LEU A 77 10.25 8.62 28.61
C LEU A 77 10.14 8.34 27.11
N VAL A 78 9.74 9.36 26.35
CA VAL A 78 9.48 9.23 24.92
C VAL A 78 10.20 10.30 24.11
N ASP A 79 10.64 9.92 22.91
CA ASP A 79 10.92 10.84 21.82
C ASP A 79 10.41 10.21 20.51
N ARG A 80 10.38 11.00 19.44
CA ARG A 80 9.81 10.59 18.16
C ARG A 80 10.48 11.28 16.97
N ALA A 81 10.48 10.57 15.85
CA ALA A 81 10.74 11.17 14.55
C ALA A 81 9.82 10.59 13.47
N TYR A 82 9.50 11.43 12.49
CA TYR A 82 8.84 11.03 11.25
C TYR A 82 9.90 10.70 10.21
N VAL A 83 9.76 9.57 9.52
CA VAL A 83 10.69 9.16 8.46
C VAL A 83 10.45 10.04 7.22
N PRO A 84 11.41 10.89 6.82
CA PRO A 84 11.27 11.70 5.62
C PRO A 84 11.50 10.79 4.41
N TYR A 85 10.57 10.71 3.48
CA TYR A 85 10.69 9.86 2.31
C TYR A 85 9.78 10.35 1.19
N GLU A 86 9.83 9.70 0.03
CA GLU A 86 9.14 10.16 -1.17
C GLU A 86 7.62 10.30 -0.98
N SER A 87 7.00 9.41 -0.20
CA SER A 87 5.56 9.37 0.08
C SER A 87 4.67 9.60 -1.15
N SER A 88 5.08 9.01 -2.26
CA SER A 88 4.48 9.27 -3.57
C SER A 88 3.69 8.07 -4.08
N PHE A 89 2.73 8.35 -4.97
CA PHE A 89 1.99 7.38 -5.75
C PHE A 89 2.13 7.69 -7.25
N GLY A 90 3.37 7.82 -7.73
CA GLY A 90 3.67 8.07 -9.13
C GLY A 90 3.28 9.47 -9.63
N GLY A 91 2.81 10.39 -8.78
CA GLY A 91 2.26 11.69 -9.19
C GLY A 91 0.73 11.73 -9.31
N ALA A 92 0.03 10.66 -8.89
CA ALA A 92 -1.43 10.70 -8.69
C ALA A 92 -1.86 11.64 -7.54
N THR A 93 -0.94 11.96 -6.63
CA THR A 93 -1.12 12.91 -5.53
C THR A 93 -0.15 14.08 -5.71
N ALA A 94 -0.46 15.23 -5.11
CA ALA A 94 0.49 16.35 -5.06
C ALA A 94 1.81 15.90 -4.43
N GLY A 95 2.95 16.26 -5.04
CA GLY A 95 4.29 15.87 -4.57
C GLY A 95 5.18 15.29 -5.67
N ALA A 96 6.19 14.51 -5.26
CA ALA A 96 7.12 13.87 -6.18
C ALA A 96 6.40 12.90 -7.13
N ALA A 97 6.91 12.70 -8.35
CA ALA A 97 6.36 11.75 -9.33
C ALA A 97 7.06 10.38 -9.26
N VAL A 98 7.42 9.92 -8.06
CA VAL A 98 8.11 8.63 -7.84
C VAL A 98 7.08 7.50 -7.77
N PRO A 99 7.23 6.39 -8.51
CA PRO A 99 6.33 5.25 -8.41
C PRO A 99 6.17 4.75 -6.95
N TYR A 100 4.98 4.28 -6.60
CA TYR A 100 4.68 3.76 -5.26
C TYR A 100 5.69 2.71 -4.78
N SER A 101 6.07 1.77 -5.66
CA SER A 101 7.03 0.71 -5.29
C SER A 101 8.42 1.24 -4.94
N GLU A 102 8.86 2.29 -5.64
CA GLU A 102 10.12 2.98 -5.34
C GLU A 102 10.00 3.79 -4.05
N SER A 103 8.87 4.46 -3.86
CA SER A 103 8.56 5.23 -2.65
C SER A 103 8.56 4.34 -1.39
N VAL A 104 7.90 3.17 -1.43
CA VAL A 104 7.94 2.19 -0.32
C VAL A 104 9.37 1.71 -0.05
N THR A 105 10.15 1.44 -1.11
CA THR A 105 11.55 1.02 -0.96
C THR A 105 12.41 2.11 -0.34
N GLY A 106 12.25 3.36 -0.77
CA GLY A 106 12.94 4.53 -0.21
C GLY A 106 12.56 4.81 1.24
N GLY A 107 11.28 4.66 1.59
CA GLY A 107 10.82 4.74 2.97
C GLY A 107 11.42 3.68 3.87
N LEU A 108 11.48 2.43 3.41
CA LEU A 108 12.06 1.31 4.17
C LEU A 108 13.56 1.49 4.40
N VAL A 109 14.32 1.94 3.39
CA VAL A 109 15.75 2.26 3.53
C VAL A 109 15.96 3.34 4.59
N ARG A 110 15.17 4.42 4.56
CA ARG A 110 15.33 5.52 5.52
C ARG A 110 14.89 5.17 6.93
N LEU A 111 13.81 4.39 7.08
CA LEU A 111 13.39 3.83 8.36
C LEU A 111 14.50 3.00 8.99
N ARG A 112 15.14 2.10 8.22
CA ARG A 112 16.29 1.30 8.68
C ARG A 112 17.45 2.18 9.13
N THR A 113 17.82 3.18 8.32
CA THR A 113 18.91 4.12 8.65
C THR A 113 18.63 4.87 9.95
N MET A 114 17.44 5.43 10.11
CA MET A 114 17.04 6.17 11.31
C MET A 114 17.01 5.27 12.55
N ALA A 115 16.40 4.09 12.45
CA ALA A 115 16.36 3.11 13.53
C ALA A 115 17.77 2.72 13.99
N LYS A 116 18.66 2.41 13.04
CA LYS A 116 20.06 2.07 13.32
C LYS A 116 20.80 3.23 13.98
N ASN A 117 20.63 4.46 13.48
CA ASN A 117 21.29 5.65 14.03
C ASN A 117 20.92 5.88 15.51
N VAL A 118 19.65 5.70 15.89
CA VAL A 118 19.23 5.80 17.29
C VAL A 118 19.79 4.63 18.11
N ALA A 119 19.72 3.40 17.60
CA ALA A 119 20.16 2.22 18.33
C ALA A 119 21.68 2.24 18.62
N ASP A 120 22.49 2.71 17.67
CA ASP A 120 23.94 2.83 17.83
C ASP A 120 24.32 3.86 18.90
N ARG A 121 23.51 4.92 19.06
CA ARG A 121 23.75 6.01 20.03
C ARG A 121 23.13 5.74 21.40
N CYS A 122 22.01 5.04 21.44
CA CYS A 122 21.19 4.83 22.63
C CYS A 122 20.92 3.34 22.83
N ALA A 123 21.92 2.65 23.40
CA ALA A 123 21.89 1.20 23.55
C ALA A 123 20.70 0.69 24.36
N ASP A 124 20.18 1.47 25.33
CA ASP A 124 19.05 1.06 26.16
C ASP A 124 17.67 1.55 25.68
N THR A 125 17.62 2.31 24.59
CA THR A 125 16.35 2.73 23.99
C THR A 125 15.67 1.58 23.27
N ARG A 126 14.34 1.50 23.41
CA ARG A 126 13.46 0.59 22.68
C ARG A 126 12.67 1.39 21.65
N PHE A 127 12.12 0.71 20.65
CA PHE A 127 11.50 1.34 19.49
C PHE A 127 10.01 1.06 19.43
N ALA A 128 9.26 2.10 19.08
CA ALA A 128 7.93 1.95 18.52
C ALA A 128 7.96 2.30 17.03
N VAL A 129 7.24 1.56 16.21
CA VAL A 129 7.10 1.86 14.77
C VAL A 129 5.63 2.05 14.45
N VAL A 130 5.26 3.22 13.95
CA VAL A 130 3.87 3.54 13.62
C VAL A 130 3.78 3.93 12.16
N GLY A 131 2.98 3.19 11.38
CA GLY A 131 2.81 3.43 9.96
C GLY A 131 1.36 3.70 9.59
N TYR A 132 1.12 4.56 8.61
CA TYR A 132 -0.21 4.83 8.06
C TYR A 132 -0.24 4.67 6.54
N SER A 133 -1.22 3.95 6.00
CA SER A 133 -1.44 3.77 4.57
C SER A 133 -0.17 3.23 3.88
N GLN A 134 0.41 3.97 2.94
CA GLN A 134 1.73 3.64 2.38
C GLN A 134 2.83 3.45 3.44
N GLY A 135 2.84 4.27 4.48
CA GLY A 135 3.78 4.13 5.59
C GLY A 135 3.52 2.90 6.45
N ALA A 136 2.27 2.40 6.52
CA ALA A 136 1.96 1.13 7.15
C ALA A 136 2.53 -0.06 6.35
N HIS A 137 2.55 0.03 5.01
CA HIS A 137 3.27 -0.95 4.19
C HIS A 137 4.76 -0.97 4.54
N VAL A 138 5.41 0.21 4.58
CA VAL A 138 6.83 0.33 4.97
C VAL A 138 7.09 -0.25 6.36
N ALA A 139 6.26 0.12 7.34
CA ALA A 139 6.38 -0.35 8.72
C ALA A 139 6.13 -1.86 8.86
N SER A 140 5.17 -2.41 8.11
CA SER A 140 4.86 -3.85 8.09
C SER A 140 6.05 -4.66 7.58
N VAL A 141 6.63 -4.29 6.44
CA VAL A 141 7.80 -4.98 5.88
C VAL A 141 9.00 -4.89 6.83
N PHE A 142 9.22 -3.71 7.44
CA PHE A 142 10.27 -3.54 8.46
C PHE A 142 10.05 -4.45 9.69
N ALA A 143 8.81 -4.55 10.17
CA ALA A 143 8.45 -5.42 11.29
C ALA A 143 8.62 -6.90 10.94
N GLN A 144 8.28 -7.31 9.71
CA GLN A 144 8.49 -8.67 9.23
C GLN A 144 9.98 -9.05 9.21
N GLU A 145 10.84 -8.16 8.71
CA GLU A 145 12.30 -8.37 8.66
C GLU A 145 12.89 -8.56 10.06
N ILE A 146 12.51 -7.71 11.01
CA ILE A 146 12.96 -7.80 12.40
C ILE A 146 12.40 -9.05 13.08
N GLY A 147 11.12 -9.35 12.88
CA GLY A 147 10.45 -10.52 13.42
C GLY A 147 11.07 -11.85 12.96
N GLN A 148 11.66 -11.87 11.76
CA GLN A 148 12.40 -13.00 11.19
C GLN A 148 13.89 -13.02 11.55
N GLY A 149 14.40 -12.00 12.27
CA GLY A 149 15.81 -11.90 12.66
C GLY A 149 16.74 -11.36 11.56
N ASN A 150 16.21 -10.77 10.49
CA ASN A 150 16.98 -10.24 9.35
C ASN A 150 17.11 -8.70 9.35
N GLY A 151 16.54 -8.03 10.36
CA GLY A 151 16.47 -6.56 10.41
C GLY A 151 17.69 -5.86 11.01
N VAL A 152 17.71 -4.53 10.90
CA VAL A 152 18.76 -3.66 11.49
C VAL A 152 18.68 -3.53 13.02
N LEU A 153 17.55 -3.92 13.60
CA LEU A 153 17.34 -4.01 15.05
C LEU A 153 17.07 -5.47 15.42
N PRO A 154 17.53 -5.94 16.59
CA PRO A 154 17.09 -7.21 17.13
C PRO A 154 15.64 -7.09 17.64
N ALA A 155 14.88 -8.19 17.60
CA ALA A 155 13.45 -8.18 17.88
C ALA A 155 13.07 -7.79 19.32
N ASP A 156 13.99 -7.93 20.27
CA ASP A 156 13.81 -7.48 21.67
C ASP A 156 13.80 -5.95 21.80
N LYS A 157 14.36 -5.22 20.83
CA LYS A 157 14.39 -3.74 20.84
C LYS A 157 13.11 -3.10 20.32
N VAL A 158 12.25 -3.82 19.60
CA VAL A 158 10.99 -3.25 19.06
C VAL A 158 9.84 -3.52 20.01
N ALA A 159 9.50 -2.55 20.84
CA ALA A 159 8.47 -2.69 21.87
C ALA A 159 7.05 -2.75 21.29
N ALA A 160 6.77 -1.99 20.24
CA ALA A 160 5.43 -1.87 19.66
C ALA A 160 5.49 -1.57 18.17
N VAL A 161 4.54 -2.13 17.40
CA VAL A 161 4.29 -1.73 16.01
C VAL A 161 2.79 -1.50 15.83
N ALA A 162 2.41 -0.34 15.32
CA ALA A 162 1.02 -0.01 15.01
C ALA A 162 0.89 0.35 13.52
N LEU A 163 0.00 -0.35 12.82
CA LEU A 163 -0.22 -0.21 11.38
C LEU A 163 -1.66 0.26 11.16
N PHE A 164 -1.85 1.41 10.51
CA PHE A 164 -3.16 1.94 10.17
C PHE A 164 -3.37 1.87 8.65
N GLY A 165 -4.45 1.26 8.19
CA GLY A 165 -4.73 1.20 6.75
C GLY A 165 -3.67 0.41 5.97
N ASP A 166 -3.11 -0.65 6.56
CA ASP A 166 -1.99 -1.43 6.02
C ASP A 166 -2.33 -2.16 4.69
N PRO A 167 -1.70 -1.78 3.56
CA PRO A 167 -1.83 -2.46 2.27
C PRO A 167 -1.34 -3.90 2.24
N THR A 168 -0.63 -4.36 3.26
CA THR A 168 -0.11 -5.73 3.37
C THR A 168 -0.92 -6.62 4.33
N ARG A 169 -2.06 -6.13 4.81
CA ARG A 169 -2.93 -6.87 5.74
C ARG A 169 -3.47 -8.17 5.08
N ASN A 170 -3.46 -9.29 5.81
CA ASN A 170 -4.13 -10.50 5.32
C ASN A 170 -5.66 -10.35 5.36
N ALA A 171 -6.33 -11.11 4.50
CA ALA A 171 -7.79 -11.24 4.51
C ALA A 171 -8.31 -11.59 5.91
N GLY A 172 -9.26 -10.82 6.42
CA GLY A 172 -9.89 -11.11 7.72
C GLY A 172 -8.93 -11.14 8.91
N ALA A 173 -7.72 -10.59 8.78
CA ALA A 173 -6.71 -10.65 9.83
C ALA A 173 -7.24 -10.03 11.14
N PRO A 174 -6.99 -10.67 12.31
CA PRO A 174 -7.32 -10.09 13.60
C PRO A 174 -6.50 -8.82 13.87
N LEU A 175 -6.91 -8.05 14.88
CA LEU A 175 -6.18 -6.83 15.30
C LEU A 175 -4.69 -7.09 15.55
N PHE A 176 -4.34 -8.23 16.13
CA PHE A 176 -2.95 -8.68 16.29
C PHE A 176 -2.69 -9.89 15.38
N PRO A 177 -2.09 -9.70 14.19
CA PRO A 177 -1.84 -10.80 13.24
C PRO A 177 -1.00 -11.92 13.87
N GLY A 178 -1.46 -13.16 13.72
CA GLY A 178 -0.88 -14.33 14.39
C GLY A 178 -1.39 -14.57 15.82
N SER A 179 -2.28 -13.74 16.35
CA SER A 179 -2.89 -13.90 17.68
C SER A 179 -4.40 -13.64 17.67
N PRO A 180 -5.21 -14.54 17.07
CA PRO A 180 -6.66 -14.39 17.03
C PRO A 180 -7.27 -14.22 18.44
N GLY A 181 -8.25 -13.33 18.58
CA GLY A 181 -8.92 -13.08 19.85
C GLY A 181 -8.18 -12.18 20.84
N LYS A 182 -6.91 -11.82 20.55
CA LYS A 182 -6.13 -10.90 21.39
C LYS A 182 -6.66 -9.47 21.24
N ALA A 183 -6.95 -8.82 22.37
CA ALA A 183 -7.53 -7.46 22.43
C ALA A 183 -6.57 -6.39 22.96
N THR A 184 -5.45 -6.82 23.54
CA THR A 184 -4.39 -5.96 24.09
C THR A 184 -3.01 -6.46 23.63
N PRO A 185 -2.03 -5.55 23.46
CA PRO A 185 -0.68 -5.92 23.03
C PRO A 185 0.08 -6.68 24.11
N ASP A 186 1.10 -7.45 23.70
CA ASP A 186 2.07 -8.04 24.61
C ASP A 186 3.06 -6.99 25.16
N PRO A 187 3.58 -7.19 26.39
CA PRO A 187 4.60 -6.32 26.96
C PRO A 187 5.90 -6.33 26.13
N ALA A 188 6.66 -5.24 26.27
CA ALA A 188 8.01 -5.18 25.73
C ALA A 188 8.89 -6.27 26.38
N PRO A 189 9.75 -6.96 25.61
CA PRO A 189 10.63 -7.97 26.18
C PRO A 189 11.49 -7.41 27.32
N GLY A 190 11.45 -8.11 28.46
CA GLY A 190 12.17 -7.73 29.67
C GLY A 190 11.45 -6.70 30.55
N THR A 191 10.19 -6.34 30.27
CA THR A 191 9.35 -5.54 31.18
C THR A 191 8.26 -6.39 31.84
N ALA A 192 7.73 -5.92 32.97
CA ALA A 192 6.62 -6.58 33.67
C ALA A 192 5.27 -6.34 32.98
N GLY A 193 5.10 -5.20 32.30
CA GLY A 193 3.86 -4.84 31.61
C GLY A 193 2.77 -4.27 32.53
N ASP A 194 3.13 -3.79 33.73
CA ASP A 194 2.16 -3.32 34.73
C ASP A 194 1.37 -2.12 34.22
N GLN A 195 2.03 -1.17 33.55
CA GLN A 195 1.36 -0.01 32.95
C GLN A 195 0.54 -0.41 31.73
N LEU A 196 1.05 -1.37 30.94
CA LEU A 196 0.36 -1.90 29.78
C LEU A 196 -0.94 -2.64 30.15
N ALA A 197 -0.97 -3.32 31.29
CA ALA A 197 -2.13 -4.08 31.77
C ALA A 197 -3.34 -3.19 32.08
N GLU A 198 -3.14 -1.88 32.26
CA GLU A 198 -4.21 -0.90 32.49
C GLU A 198 -4.91 -0.44 31.21
N LEU A 199 -4.40 -0.83 30.02
CA LEU A 199 -5.01 -0.46 28.75
C LEU A 199 -6.39 -1.12 28.58
N ALA A 200 -7.36 -0.32 28.10
CA ALA A 200 -8.66 -0.83 27.73
C ALA A 200 -8.57 -1.78 26.53
N ALA A 201 -9.21 -2.95 26.65
CA ALA A 201 -9.30 -3.90 25.55
C ALA A 201 -10.13 -3.33 24.38
N LEU A 202 -9.62 -3.47 23.15
CA LEU A 202 -10.33 -3.06 21.93
C LEU A 202 -11.28 -4.16 21.42
N PRO A 203 -12.37 -3.81 20.72
CA PRO A 203 -13.22 -4.80 20.09
C PRO A 203 -12.52 -5.48 18.92
N LEU A 204 -12.91 -6.74 18.72
CA LEU A 204 -12.15 -7.70 17.96
C LEU A 204 -12.68 -7.97 16.56
N THR A 205 -13.82 -7.39 16.17
CA THR A 205 -14.44 -7.68 14.87
C THR A 205 -13.54 -7.18 13.74
N PRO A 206 -12.85 -8.07 13.02
CA PRO A 206 -11.93 -7.65 11.99
C PRO A 206 -12.71 -7.27 10.72
N ALA A 207 -12.17 -6.33 9.95
CA ALA A 207 -12.63 -6.10 8.59
C ALA A 207 -12.41 -7.37 7.75
N THR A 208 -13.39 -7.78 6.94
CA THR A 208 -13.37 -9.08 6.25
C THR A 208 -12.43 -9.15 5.05
N GLY A 209 -12.19 -8.01 4.40
CA GLY A 209 -11.26 -7.86 3.29
C GLY A 209 -9.81 -7.91 3.75
N GLY A 210 -8.90 -7.55 2.86
CA GLY A 210 -7.46 -7.55 3.11
C GLY A 210 -6.77 -6.40 2.40
N GLY A 211 -5.45 -6.30 2.55
CA GLY A 211 -4.65 -5.27 1.91
C GLY A 211 -4.81 -5.21 0.40
N ILE A 212 -4.71 -4.03 -0.21
CA ILE A 212 -4.68 -3.89 -1.68
C ILE A 212 -3.27 -4.03 -2.25
N GLY A 213 -2.25 -4.00 -1.40
CA GLY A 213 -0.86 -4.16 -1.77
C GLY A 213 -0.51 -5.60 -2.18
N PRO A 214 0.74 -5.81 -2.62
CA PRO A 214 1.16 -7.08 -3.19
C PRO A 214 1.09 -8.24 -2.19
N ASP A 215 0.65 -9.42 -2.66
CA ASP A 215 0.48 -10.60 -1.81
C ASP A 215 1.81 -11.09 -1.20
N ARG A 216 2.95 -10.88 -1.87
CA ARG A 216 4.28 -11.27 -1.35
C ARG A 216 4.75 -10.45 -0.14
N ASP A 217 4.18 -9.28 0.08
CA ASP A 217 4.55 -8.40 1.19
C ASP A 217 3.65 -8.64 2.41
N ARG A 218 2.69 -9.58 2.32
CA ARG A 218 1.84 -10.01 3.43
C ARG A 218 2.54 -11.09 4.25
N ALA A 219 2.37 -11.02 5.56
CA ALA A 219 2.79 -12.09 6.47
C ALA A 219 1.65 -12.49 7.42
N ALA A 220 1.41 -13.79 7.58
CA ALA A 220 0.36 -14.30 8.47
C ALA A 220 0.55 -13.89 9.95
N ASN A 221 1.80 -13.64 10.34
CA ASN A 221 2.23 -13.14 11.64
C ASN A 221 3.55 -12.38 11.48
N PHE A 222 4.12 -11.87 12.58
CA PHE A 222 5.35 -11.07 12.58
C PHE A 222 6.50 -11.77 13.32
N GLY A 223 6.55 -13.10 13.30
CA GLY A 223 7.63 -13.88 13.95
C GLY A 223 7.78 -13.51 15.43
N ALA A 224 9.00 -13.13 15.84
CA ALA A 224 9.31 -12.70 17.20
C ALA A 224 8.58 -11.42 17.65
N LEU A 225 8.00 -10.64 16.73
CA LEU A 225 7.17 -9.46 17.06
C LEU A 225 5.67 -9.79 17.16
N THR A 226 5.26 -11.04 16.89
CA THR A 226 3.85 -11.46 17.01
C THR A 226 3.30 -11.10 18.40
N GLY A 227 2.11 -10.51 18.45
CA GLY A 227 1.50 -9.99 19.68
C GLY A 227 1.93 -8.57 20.08
N ARG A 228 3.03 -8.04 19.53
CA ARG A 228 3.47 -6.63 19.65
C ARG A 228 3.17 -5.80 18.40
N VAL A 229 2.59 -6.41 17.36
CA VAL A 229 2.13 -5.72 16.14
C VAL A 229 0.61 -5.67 16.11
N ALA A 230 0.04 -4.46 16.10
CA ALA A 230 -1.38 -4.23 15.90
C ALA A 230 -1.63 -3.66 14.49
N SER A 231 -2.57 -4.25 13.75
CA SER A 231 -3.00 -3.82 12.41
C SER A 231 -4.45 -3.35 12.45
N PHE A 232 -4.63 -2.03 12.46
CA PHE A 232 -5.90 -1.34 12.47
C PHE A 232 -6.40 -1.15 11.04
N CYS A 233 -7.63 -1.61 10.81
CA CYS A 233 -8.28 -1.46 9.51
C CYS A 233 -9.74 -1.06 9.71
N ALA A 234 -10.11 0.12 9.23
CA ALA A 234 -11.51 0.53 9.18
C ALA A 234 -12.23 -0.31 8.12
N ALA A 235 -13.37 -0.90 8.47
CA ALA A 235 -14.21 -1.57 7.48
C ALA A 235 -14.57 -0.59 6.36
N GLY A 236 -14.38 -0.96 5.10
CA GLY A 236 -14.53 -0.16 3.89
C GLY A 236 -13.32 0.73 3.52
N ASP A 237 -12.23 0.71 4.30
CA ASP A 237 -10.95 1.28 3.87
C ASP A 237 -10.28 0.35 2.85
N LEU A 238 -10.37 0.69 1.56
CA LEU A 238 -9.84 -0.12 0.47
C LEU A 238 -8.34 -0.42 0.59
N ALA A 239 -7.56 0.40 1.31
CA ALA A 239 -6.14 0.12 1.51
C ALA A 239 -5.91 -1.22 2.24
N CYS A 240 -6.72 -1.54 3.26
CA CYS A 240 -6.54 -2.71 4.14
C CYS A 240 -7.74 -3.68 4.19
N ASP A 241 -8.86 -3.29 3.59
CA ASP A 241 -10.13 -4.00 3.52
C ASP A 241 -10.59 -4.21 2.06
N ALA A 242 -9.68 -4.29 1.10
CA ALA A 242 -10.00 -4.62 -0.28
C ALA A 242 -10.71 -5.99 -0.40
N PRO A 243 -11.67 -6.12 -1.33
CA PRO A 243 -12.37 -7.38 -1.59
C PRO A 243 -11.38 -8.46 -2.06
N GLN A 244 -11.60 -9.70 -1.64
CA GLN A 244 -10.74 -10.83 -2.00
C GLN A 244 -11.03 -11.36 -3.40
N GLY A 245 -12.31 -11.44 -3.75
CA GLY A 245 -12.81 -11.78 -5.07
C GLY A 245 -12.67 -10.64 -6.08
N ALA A 246 -11.51 -9.97 -6.08
CA ALA A 246 -11.16 -8.87 -6.97
C ALA A 246 -9.66 -8.85 -7.35
N PRO A 247 -9.03 -9.97 -7.75
CA PRO A 247 -7.62 -10.00 -8.14
C PRO A 247 -7.28 -9.02 -9.28
N ILE A 248 -8.22 -8.71 -10.19
CA ILE A 248 -7.99 -7.68 -11.21
C ILE A 248 -7.81 -6.28 -10.59
N LEU A 249 -8.49 -5.98 -9.48
CA LEU A 249 -8.32 -4.72 -8.75
C LEU A 249 -6.91 -4.61 -8.17
N LYS A 250 -6.37 -5.71 -7.63
CA LYS A 250 -4.97 -5.77 -7.19
C LYS A 250 -3.99 -5.60 -8.36
N ALA A 251 -4.24 -6.27 -9.48
CA ALA A 251 -3.40 -6.15 -10.67
C ALA A 251 -3.35 -4.71 -11.19
N VAL A 252 -4.50 -4.04 -11.30
CA VAL A 252 -4.56 -2.62 -11.68
C VAL A 252 -3.82 -1.76 -10.66
N THR A 253 -4.05 -1.96 -9.36
CA THR A 253 -3.35 -1.22 -8.30
C THR A 253 -1.84 -1.36 -8.39
N ASN A 254 -1.34 -2.57 -8.61
CA ASN A 254 0.08 -2.86 -8.75
C ASN A 254 0.67 -2.21 -10.01
N VAL A 255 -0.01 -2.27 -11.16
CA VAL A 255 0.41 -1.59 -12.40
C VAL A 255 0.47 -0.08 -12.20
N VAL A 256 -0.57 0.51 -11.60
CA VAL A 256 -0.59 1.96 -11.32
C VAL A 256 0.50 2.32 -10.32
N GLY A 257 0.74 1.50 -9.29
CA GLY A 257 1.79 1.70 -8.31
C GLY A 257 3.22 1.63 -8.87
N GLN A 258 3.41 0.97 -10.02
CA GLN A 258 4.67 0.99 -10.77
C GLN A 258 4.79 2.18 -11.73
N SER A 259 3.67 2.80 -12.07
CA SER A 259 3.60 3.78 -13.14
C SER A 259 3.94 5.17 -12.61
N LYS A 260 4.69 5.92 -13.43
CA LYS A 260 4.86 7.35 -13.26
C LYS A 260 3.73 8.08 -13.98
N LEU A 261 2.89 8.77 -13.23
CA LEU A 261 1.80 9.63 -13.67
C LEU A 261 2.25 11.09 -13.50
N SER A 262 2.99 11.60 -14.49
CA SER A 262 3.48 12.98 -14.46
C SER A 262 2.35 13.94 -14.83
N GLY A 263 1.90 14.77 -13.89
CA GLY A 263 0.84 15.76 -14.14
C GLY A 263 1.16 16.78 -15.25
N GLY A 264 2.42 16.94 -15.64
CA GLY A 264 2.87 17.83 -16.73
C GLY A 264 3.35 17.13 -18.01
N ASP A 265 3.38 15.79 -18.05
CA ASP A 265 3.84 15.03 -19.21
C ASP A 265 2.98 13.77 -19.44
N PRO A 266 1.90 13.89 -20.24
CA PRO A 266 1.02 12.77 -20.54
C PRO A 266 1.73 11.69 -21.38
N ILE A 267 2.72 12.03 -22.19
CA ILE A 267 3.42 11.06 -23.05
C ILE A 267 4.30 10.15 -22.20
N THR A 268 5.08 10.71 -21.27
CA THR A 268 5.86 9.90 -20.31
C THR A 268 4.96 9.02 -19.45
N SER A 269 3.79 9.53 -19.06
CA SER A 269 2.82 8.75 -18.28
C SER A 269 2.27 7.55 -19.06
N LEU A 270 1.92 7.76 -20.33
CA LEU A 270 1.46 6.68 -21.22
C LEU A 270 2.56 5.65 -21.48
N VAL A 271 3.80 6.08 -21.70
CA VAL A 271 4.95 5.17 -21.88
C VAL A 271 5.18 4.34 -20.63
N SER A 272 5.10 4.94 -19.44
CA SER A 272 5.28 4.23 -18.16
C SER A 272 4.21 3.16 -17.94
N ILE A 273 2.93 3.50 -18.16
CA ILE A 273 1.83 2.53 -18.08
C ILE A 273 2.00 1.43 -19.12
N ALA A 274 2.36 1.78 -20.37
CA ALA A 274 2.57 0.80 -21.44
C ALA A 274 3.71 -0.18 -21.12
N GLN A 275 4.80 0.31 -20.50
CA GLN A 275 5.90 -0.55 -20.04
C GLN A 275 5.45 -1.48 -18.90
N ALA A 276 4.75 -0.96 -17.88
CA ALA A 276 4.23 -1.76 -16.77
C ALA A 276 3.27 -2.86 -17.28
N LEU A 277 2.36 -2.52 -18.19
CA LEU A 277 1.46 -3.47 -18.84
C LEU A 277 2.20 -4.49 -19.71
N ALA A 278 3.21 -4.07 -20.48
CA ALA A 278 4.00 -4.97 -21.31
C ALA A 278 4.75 -6.01 -20.45
N TYR A 279 5.45 -5.57 -19.39
CA TYR A 279 6.13 -6.48 -18.47
C TYR A 279 5.16 -7.42 -17.76
N THR A 280 4.02 -6.89 -17.28
CA THR A 280 2.96 -7.69 -16.64
C THR A 280 2.44 -8.76 -17.60
N SER A 281 2.19 -8.40 -18.85
CA SER A 281 1.69 -9.31 -19.89
C SER A 281 2.70 -10.41 -20.21
N ILE A 282 3.97 -10.08 -20.37
CA ILE A 282 5.03 -11.06 -20.66
C ILE A 282 5.21 -12.01 -19.48
N LYS A 283 5.27 -11.50 -18.24
CA LYS A 283 5.39 -12.32 -17.02
C LYS A 283 4.19 -13.27 -16.86
N THR A 284 2.98 -12.75 -17.08
CA THR A 284 1.73 -13.55 -17.03
C THR A 284 1.75 -14.65 -18.07
N ALA A 285 2.01 -14.33 -19.34
CA ALA A 285 2.03 -15.30 -20.43
C ALA A 285 3.11 -16.37 -20.22
N THR A 286 4.29 -15.97 -19.77
CA THR A 286 5.39 -16.89 -19.44
C THR A 286 4.97 -17.89 -18.38
N LYS A 287 4.35 -17.43 -17.29
CA LYS A 287 3.86 -18.33 -16.22
C LYS A 287 2.71 -19.22 -16.70
N VAL A 288 1.75 -18.70 -17.45
CA VAL A 288 0.64 -19.52 -18.00
C VAL A 288 1.18 -20.65 -18.87
N VAL A 289 2.07 -20.34 -19.81
CA VAL A 289 2.62 -21.35 -20.73
C VAL A 289 3.50 -22.37 -20.00
N ASN A 290 4.29 -21.94 -19.03
CA ASN A 290 5.22 -22.85 -18.36
C ASN A 290 4.57 -23.66 -17.23
N GLU A 291 3.59 -23.10 -16.52
CA GLU A 291 2.98 -23.72 -15.34
C GLU A 291 1.61 -24.36 -15.60
N ASP A 292 0.80 -23.82 -16.51
CA ASP A 292 -0.60 -24.28 -16.72
C ASP A 292 -0.77 -25.13 -17.97
N VAL A 293 0.00 -24.82 -19.01
CA VAL A 293 -0.01 -25.59 -20.25
C VAL A 293 0.85 -26.83 -20.08
N GLN A 294 0.33 -28.00 -20.40
CA GLN A 294 1.07 -29.26 -20.38
C GLN A 294 0.95 -29.96 -21.73
N GLY A 295 1.94 -30.77 -22.08
CA GLY A 295 2.03 -31.44 -23.38
C GLY A 295 2.83 -30.64 -24.41
N ASN A 296 3.32 -31.36 -25.42
CA ASN A 296 4.20 -30.85 -26.48
C ASN A 296 3.58 -31.01 -27.88
N SER A 297 2.33 -31.45 -27.95
CA SER A 297 1.58 -31.67 -29.20
C SER A 297 0.09 -31.46 -28.96
N LEU A 298 -0.68 -31.16 -30.01
CA LEU A 298 -2.13 -30.93 -29.89
C LEU A 298 -2.90 -32.09 -29.27
N ALA A 299 -2.47 -33.32 -29.50
CA ALA A 299 -3.09 -34.51 -28.92
C ALA A 299 -2.89 -34.62 -27.40
N THR A 300 -1.75 -34.12 -26.90
CA THR A 300 -1.38 -34.18 -25.47
C THR A 300 -1.66 -32.88 -24.73
N LEU A 301 -1.90 -31.78 -25.47
CA LEU A 301 -2.07 -30.43 -24.95
C LEU A 301 -3.22 -30.38 -23.95
N SER A 302 -2.90 -29.90 -22.74
CA SER A 302 -3.82 -29.75 -21.63
C SER A 302 -3.61 -28.40 -20.98
N LEU A 303 -4.69 -27.74 -20.59
CA LEU A 303 -4.64 -26.57 -19.71
C LEU A 303 -5.12 -26.99 -18.33
N SER A 304 -4.30 -26.80 -17.30
CA SER A 304 -4.64 -27.10 -15.90
C SER A 304 -4.17 -25.97 -14.99
N PRO A 305 -4.88 -24.82 -14.96
CA PRO A 305 -4.45 -23.67 -14.21
C PRO A 305 -4.49 -23.92 -12.70
N LYS A 306 -3.41 -23.55 -11.98
CA LYS A 306 -3.40 -23.53 -10.50
C LYS A 306 -3.86 -22.19 -9.91
N LYS A 307 -3.83 -21.14 -10.72
CA LYS A 307 -4.28 -19.78 -10.42
C LYS A 307 -5.10 -19.28 -11.59
N SER A 308 -6.07 -18.41 -11.36
CA SER A 308 -6.74 -17.72 -12.46
C SER A 308 -5.81 -16.75 -13.17
N ILE A 309 -6.19 -16.37 -14.39
CA ILE A 309 -5.46 -15.38 -15.17
C ILE A 309 -5.35 -14.06 -14.39
N SER A 310 -6.41 -13.64 -13.70
CA SER A 310 -6.41 -12.43 -12.87
C SER A 310 -5.46 -12.50 -11.68
N GLU A 311 -5.35 -13.65 -10.99
CA GLU A 311 -4.37 -13.81 -9.91
C GLU A 311 -2.93 -13.79 -10.46
N ARG A 312 -2.70 -14.42 -11.62
CA ARG A 312 -1.39 -14.35 -12.30
C ARG A 312 -1.04 -12.94 -12.74
N LEU A 313 -2.02 -12.18 -13.22
CA LEU A 313 -1.88 -10.76 -13.52
C LEU A 313 -1.50 -9.96 -12.27
N ALA A 314 -2.15 -10.22 -11.13
CA ALA A 314 -1.83 -9.55 -9.87
C ALA A 314 -0.40 -9.84 -9.39
N ASP A 315 0.04 -11.11 -9.47
CA ASP A 315 1.42 -11.52 -9.17
C ASP A 315 2.45 -10.88 -10.14
N ALA A 316 2.11 -10.84 -11.43
CA ALA A 316 2.97 -10.35 -12.50
C ALA A 316 3.10 -8.83 -12.50
N ALA A 317 2.06 -8.13 -12.07
CA ALA A 317 1.99 -6.68 -11.94
C ALA A 317 2.89 -6.12 -10.84
N ASP A 318 3.54 -6.97 -10.06
CA ASP A 318 4.38 -6.57 -8.94
C ASP A 318 5.86 -6.40 -9.38
N PRO A 319 6.56 -5.27 -9.14
CA PRO A 319 7.79 -4.96 -9.89
C PRO A 319 8.98 -5.84 -9.56
N ARG A 320 9.07 -6.30 -8.31
CA ARG A 320 10.10 -7.25 -7.85
C ARG A 320 9.83 -8.70 -8.32
N THR A 321 8.73 -8.97 -9.05
CA THR A 321 8.54 -10.27 -9.74
C THR A 321 9.48 -10.27 -10.95
N PRO A 322 10.49 -11.15 -11.02
CA PRO A 322 11.51 -11.08 -12.06
C PRO A 322 10.92 -11.39 -13.44
N LEU A 323 11.47 -10.74 -14.47
CA LEU A 323 11.31 -11.18 -15.86
C LEU A 323 12.35 -12.26 -16.15
N ASP A 324 11.93 -13.51 -16.14
CA ASP A 324 12.79 -14.65 -16.48
C ASP A 324 12.85 -14.82 -18.00
N LEU A 325 13.88 -14.23 -18.63
CA LEU A 325 14.10 -14.30 -20.08
C LEU A 325 14.28 -15.76 -20.58
N PRO A 326 15.09 -16.62 -19.91
CA PRO A 326 15.12 -18.05 -20.22
C PRO A 326 13.73 -18.71 -20.21
N ALA A 327 12.92 -18.46 -19.18
CA ALA A 327 11.57 -19.02 -19.10
C ALA A 327 10.65 -18.44 -20.20
N ALA A 328 10.80 -17.17 -20.56
CA ALA A 328 10.04 -16.56 -21.66
C ALA A 328 10.41 -17.18 -23.02
N LEU A 329 11.69 -17.47 -23.26
CA LEU A 329 12.13 -18.20 -24.45
C LEU A 329 11.61 -19.64 -24.45
N GLN A 330 11.62 -20.32 -23.30
CA GLN A 330 11.02 -21.65 -23.16
C GLN A 330 9.52 -21.63 -23.47
N ALA A 331 8.80 -20.61 -22.99
CA ALA A 331 7.40 -20.42 -23.29
C ALA A 331 7.14 -20.20 -24.80
N LEU A 332 7.94 -19.34 -25.44
CA LEU A 332 7.88 -19.12 -26.90
C LEU A 332 8.14 -20.41 -27.69
N LEU A 333 9.18 -21.18 -27.32
CA LEU A 333 9.48 -22.45 -27.95
C LEU A 333 8.32 -23.45 -27.80
N LYS A 334 7.75 -23.54 -26.59
CA LYS A 334 6.61 -24.43 -26.30
C LYS A 334 5.38 -24.05 -27.13
N VAL A 335 5.04 -22.77 -27.23
CA VAL A 335 3.97 -22.28 -28.11
C VAL A 335 4.27 -22.60 -29.58
N GLY A 336 5.53 -22.42 -30.01
CA GLY A 336 5.99 -22.79 -31.35
C GLY A 336 5.75 -24.28 -31.68
N THR A 337 6.04 -25.17 -30.73
CA THR A 337 5.82 -26.63 -30.91
C THR A 337 4.34 -27.03 -31.00
N ILE A 338 3.43 -26.26 -30.40
CA ILE A 338 1.98 -26.51 -30.43
C ILE A 338 1.35 -26.16 -31.79
N GLY A 339 1.93 -25.19 -32.52
CA GLY A 339 1.44 -24.70 -33.81
C GLY A 339 0.46 -23.53 -33.67
N LEU A 340 0.82 -22.37 -34.24
CA LEU A 340 0.08 -21.10 -34.09
C LEU A 340 -1.39 -21.17 -34.51
N ASN A 341 -1.70 -21.88 -35.61
CA ASN A 341 -3.08 -22.00 -36.12
C ASN A 341 -4.02 -22.70 -35.12
N ALA A 342 -3.51 -23.65 -34.35
CA ALA A 342 -4.31 -24.37 -33.38
C ALA A 342 -4.59 -23.51 -32.15
N VAL A 343 -3.60 -22.75 -31.67
CA VAL A 343 -3.80 -21.75 -30.62
C VAL A 343 -4.85 -20.73 -31.05
N VAL A 344 -4.75 -20.20 -32.27
CA VAL A 344 -5.75 -19.27 -32.84
C VAL A 344 -7.14 -19.91 -32.92
N THR A 345 -7.24 -21.20 -33.25
CA THR A 345 -8.53 -21.92 -33.31
C THR A 345 -9.17 -22.02 -31.93
N VAL A 346 -8.43 -22.42 -30.91
CA VAL A 346 -8.92 -22.48 -29.52
C VAL A 346 -9.36 -21.11 -29.04
N VAL A 347 -8.55 -20.06 -29.30
CA VAL A 347 -8.88 -18.68 -28.95
C VAL A 347 -10.20 -18.24 -29.61
N LYS A 348 -10.39 -18.51 -30.91
CA LYS A 348 -11.63 -18.18 -31.62
C LYS A 348 -12.85 -18.97 -31.12
N SER A 349 -12.65 -20.20 -30.65
CA SER A 349 -13.73 -21.04 -30.10
C SER A 349 -14.16 -20.60 -28.70
N VAL A 350 -13.22 -20.11 -27.88
CA VAL A 350 -13.48 -19.67 -26.50
C VAL A 350 -13.93 -18.22 -26.45
N LEU A 351 -13.26 -17.34 -27.19
CA LEU A 351 -13.60 -15.92 -27.29
C LEU A 351 -14.43 -15.70 -28.55
N ASN A 352 -15.75 -15.58 -28.41
CA ASN A 352 -16.64 -15.27 -29.53
C ASN A 352 -16.26 -13.90 -30.15
N PRO A 353 -15.82 -13.84 -31.42
CA PRO A 353 -15.46 -12.59 -32.07
C PRO A 353 -16.61 -11.57 -32.08
N ALA A 354 -17.87 -12.03 -32.14
CA ALA A 354 -19.04 -11.15 -32.08
C ALA A 354 -19.13 -10.43 -30.72
N ALA A 355 -18.94 -11.16 -29.61
CA ALA A 355 -18.95 -10.58 -28.27
C ALA A 355 -17.83 -9.55 -28.06
N ILE A 356 -16.61 -9.83 -28.57
CA ILE A 356 -15.51 -8.85 -28.57
C ILE A 356 -15.87 -7.63 -29.41
N SER A 357 -16.44 -7.82 -30.60
CA SER A 357 -16.78 -6.70 -31.49
C SER A 357 -17.83 -5.79 -30.87
N GLU A 358 -18.88 -6.34 -30.25
CA GLU A 358 -19.88 -5.55 -29.54
C GLU A 358 -19.29 -4.79 -28.35
N LEU A 359 -18.37 -5.41 -27.60
CA LEU A 359 -17.65 -4.77 -26.49
C LEU A 359 -16.74 -3.63 -26.98
N ALA A 360 -16.01 -3.85 -28.07
CA ALA A 360 -15.15 -2.84 -28.67
C ALA A 360 -15.98 -1.66 -29.22
N THR A 361 -17.11 -1.93 -29.89
CA THR A 361 -18.02 -0.89 -30.37
C THR A 361 -18.65 -0.10 -29.23
N ALA A 362 -19.13 -0.78 -28.17
CA ALA A 362 -19.65 -0.12 -26.98
C ALA A 362 -18.58 0.74 -26.29
N GLY A 363 -17.35 0.21 -26.15
CA GLY A 363 -16.18 0.88 -25.57
C GLY A 363 -15.79 2.16 -26.29
N LEU A 364 -15.78 2.13 -27.63
CA LEU A 364 -15.45 3.29 -28.46
C LEU A 364 -16.57 4.34 -28.48
N ALA A 365 -17.83 3.93 -28.42
CA ALA A 365 -18.97 4.84 -28.53
C ALA A 365 -19.29 5.54 -27.19
N ASN A 366 -19.17 4.83 -26.06
CA ASN A 366 -19.47 5.36 -24.74
C ASN A 366 -18.76 4.48 -23.67
N PRO A 367 -17.52 4.83 -23.25
CA PRO A 367 -16.73 4.00 -22.33
C PRO A 367 -17.47 3.70 -21.00
N PRO A 368 -18.19 4.66 -20.36
CA PRO A 368 -19.04 4.36 -19.21
C PRO A 368 -20.16 3.36 -19.51
N ALA A 369 -20.88 3.53 -20.64
CA ALA A 369 -21.93 2.58 -21.02
C ALA A 369 -21.37 1.22 -21.43
N ALA A 370 -20.13 1.15 -21.93
CA ALA A 370 -19.45 -0.10 -22.23
C ALA A 370 -19.20 -0.92 -20.97
N LEU A 371 -18.82 -0.27 -19.86
CA LEU A 371 -18.68 -0.92 -18.54
C LEU A 371 -20.03 -1.38 -17.99
N LEU A 372 -21.08 -0.57 -18.12
CA LEU A 372 -22.45 -1.01 -17.76
C LEU A 372 -22.94 -2.16 -18.65
N SER A 373 -22.63 -2.13 -19.95
CA SER A 373 -22.93 -3.19 -20.90
C SER A 373 -22.11 -4.45 -20.59
N LEU A 374 -20.86 -4.31 -20.16
CA LEU A 374 -20.02 -5.40 -19.71
C LEU A 374 -20.64 -6.01 -18.46
N GLY A 375 -21.05 -5.22 -17.47
CA GLY A 375 -21.70 -5.72 -16.25
C GLY A 375 -23.02 -6.45 -16.54
N THR A 376 -23.90 -5.88 -17.37
CA THR A 376 -25.17 -6.50 -17.77
C THR A 376 -24.98 -7.72 -18.67
N LYS A 377 -24.06 -7.67 -19.64
CA LYS A 377 -23.73 -8.82 -20.51
C LYS A 377 -22.94 -9.88 -19.78
N LEU A 378 -22.09 -9.58 -18.79
CA LEU A 378 -21.46 -10.59 -17.93
C LEU A 378 -22.46 -11.19 -16.96
N ALA A 379 -23.33 -10.41 -16.32
CA ALA A 379 -24.39 -10.95 -15.47
C ALA A 379 -25.33 -11.85 -16.27
N GLY A 380 -25.71 -11.43 -17.48
CA GLY A 380 -26.48 -12.25 -18.42
C GLY A 380 -25.70 -13.46 -18.96
N ALA A 381 -24.42 -13.28 -19.31
CA ALA A 381 -23.55 -14.35 -19.79
C ALA A 381 -23.28 -15.37 -18.68
N LEU A 382 -23.19 -15.00 -17.40
CA LEU A 382 -23.08 -15.95 -16.29
C LEU A 382 -24.26 -16.93 -16.25
N THR A 383 -25.48 -16.47 -16.57
CA THR A 383 -26.65 -17.36 -16.71
C THR A 383 -26.67 -18.15 -18.02
N GLN A 384 -25.87 -17.74 -19.01
CA GLN A 384 -25.77 -18.33 -20.35
C GLN A 384 -24.35 -18.80 -20.70
N LEU A 385 -23.51 -19.10 -19.71
CA LEU A 385 -22.19 -19.68 -19.92
C LEU A 385 -22.46 -21.15 -20.28
N VAL A 386 -22.91 -21.37 -21.51
CA VAL A 386 -23.19 -22.69 -22.03
C VAL A 386 -21.82 -23.33 -22.26
N PRO A 387 -21.46 -24.39 -21.53
CA PRO A 387 -20.21 -25.09 -21.79
C PRO A 387 -20.19 -25.51 -23.25
N PRO A 388 -19.10 -25.26 -23.99
CA PRO A 388 -19.03 -25.59 -25.40
C PRO A 388 -19.29 -27.09 -25.57
N THR A 389 -20.29 -27.47 -26.37
CA THR A 389 -20.56 -28.87 -26.73
C THR A 389 -19.55 -29.38 -27.75
N THR A 390 -18.25 -29.22 -27.45
CA THR A 390 -17.15 -29.69 -28.29
C THR A 390 -16.55 -30.94 -27.67
N GLY A 391 -16.16 -31.93 -28.49
CA GLY A 391 -15.35 -33.06 -28.04
C GLY A 391 -13.89 -32.68 -27.72
N VAL A 392 -13.55 -31.39 -27.78
CA VAL A 392 -12.18 -30.90 -27.65
C VAL A 392 -11.91 -30.54 -26.20
N ARG A 393 -11.23 -31.44 -25.48
CA ARG A 393 -10.84 -31.26 -24.07
C ARG A 393 -10.24 -29.88 -23.78
N LEU A 394 -9.38 -29.38 -24.66
CA LEU A 394 -8.72 -28.09 -24.50
C LEU A 394 -9.68 -26.89 -24.52
N VAL A 395 -10.76 -26.97 -25.32
CA VAL A 395 -11.78 -25.91 -25.37
C VAL A 395 -12.56 -25.87 -24.06
N ASN A 396 -12.91 -27.03 -23.50
CA ASN A 396 -13.56 -27.12 -22.18
C ASN A 396 -12.64 -26.59 -21.07
N GLN A 397 -11.38 -26.98 -21.04
CA GLN A 397 -10.42 -26.48 -20.05
C GLN A 397 -10.18 -24.97 -20.16
N ALA A 398 -10.14 -24.43 -21.37
CA ALA A 398 -10.01 -22.98 -21.58
C ALA A 398 -11.28 -22.23 -21.17
N PHE A 399 -12.46 -22.81 -21.43
CA PHE A 399 -13.74 -22.28 -20.94
C PHE A 399 -13.79 -22.29 -19.40
N ASP A 400 -13.41 -23.40 -18.76
CA ASP A 400 -13.34 -23.51 -17.29
C ASP A 400 -12.37 -22.46 -16.69
N ALA A 401 -11.24 -22.20 -17.35
CA ALA A 401 -10.31 -21.15 -16.94
C ALA A 401 -10.93 -19.74 -17.02
N VAL A 402 -11.77 -19.47 -18.03
CA VAL A 402 -12.53 -18.21 -18.14
C VAL A 402 -13.60 -18.11 -17.07
N VAL A 403 -14.35 -19.19 -16.82
CA VAL A 403 -15.35 -19.26 -15.74
C VAL A 403 -14.69 -18.95 -14.40
N GLN A 404 -13.59 -19.66 -14.07
CA GLN A 404 -12.86 -19.47 -12.82
C GLN A 404 -12.40 -18.02 -12.67
N ASN A 405 -11.91 -17.40 -13.74
CA ASN A 405 -11.50 -15.99 -13.70
C ASN A 405 -12.67 -15.04 -13.40
N ILE A 406 -13.88 -15.31 -13.91
CA ILE A 406 -15.06 -14.51 -13.58
C ILE A 406 -15.48 -14.76 -12.11
N THR A 407 -15.49 -16.02 -11.67
CA THR A 407 -15.79 -16.41 -10.28
C THR A 407 -14.85 -15.73 -9.29
N ASP A 408 -13.55 -15.73 -9.57
CA ASP A 408 -12.53 -15.08 -8.75
C ASP A 408 -12.66 -13.56 -8.70
N ASN A 409 -13.37 -12.94 -9.66
CA ASN A 409 -13.65 -11.49 -9.67
C ASN A 409 -15.12 -11.16 -9.34
N SER A 410 -15.86 -12.11 -8.74
CA SER A 410 -17.30 -11.97 -8.48
C SER A 410 -17.67 -10.78 -7.59
N GLU A 411 -16.78 -10.34 -6.68
CA GLU A 411 -17.07 -9.19 -5.81
C GLU A 411 -17.12 -7.88 -6.59
N LEU A 412 -16.38 -7.74 -7.70
CA LEU A 412 -16.46 -6.55 -8.57
C LEU A 412 -17.76 -6.45 -9.35
N LEU A 413 -18.44 -7.59 -9.54
CA LEU A 413 -19.73 -7.67 -10.22
C LEU A 413 -20.91 -7.45 -9.25
N ASN A 414 -20.65 -7.44 -7.94
CA ASN A 414 -21.68 -7.29 -6.93
C ASN A 414 -21.86 -5.80 -6.55
N THR A 415 -23.10 -5.31 -6.66
CA THR A 415 -23.45 -3.93 -6.29
C THR A 415 -23.32 -3.66 -4.78
N THR A 416 -23.49 -4.68 -3.92
CA THR A 416 -23.31 -4.51 -2.46
C THR A 416 -21.86 -4.19 -2.10
N THR A 417 -20.90 -4.77 -2.84
CA THR A 417 -19.47 -4.44 -2.71
C THR A 417 -19.27 -2.94 -2.95
N TRP A 418 -19.82 -2.39 -4.03
CA TRP A 418 -19.67 -0.96 -4.34
C TRP A 418 -20.35 -0.03 -3.32
N VAL A 419 -21.47 -0.47 -2.71
CA VAL A 419 -22.10 0.26 -1.59
C VAL A 419 -21.18 0.30 -0.38
N ARG A 420 -20.54 -0.83 -0.02
CA ARG A 420 -19.60 -0.92 1.11
C ARG A 420 -18.40 0.01 0.97
N TYR A 421 -17.91 0.25 -0.26
CA TYR A 421 -16.72 1.07 -0.51
C TYR A 421 -17.02 2.49 -1.00
N TRP A 422 -18.30 2.90 -1.05
CA TRP A 422 -18.70 4.23 -1.56
C TRP A 422 -17.99 5.40 -0.83
N ASP A 423 -17.78 5.26 0.47
CA ASP A 423 -17.15 6.24 1.36
C ASP A 423 -15.70 5.86 1.72
N THR A 424 -15.02 5.05 0.91
CA THR A 424 -13.66 4.53 1.20
C THR A 424 -12.65 5.62 1.58
N VAL A 425 -12.72 6.81 0.98
CA VAL A 425 -11.81 7.93 1.30
C VAL A 425 -12.06 8.43 2.72
N GLN A 426 -13.32 8.61 3.11
CA GLN A 426 -13.66 9.01 4.48
C GLN A 426 -13.21 7.95 5.48
N ARG A 427 -13.45 6.67 5.18
CA ARG A 427 -13.03 5.55 6.03
C ARG A 427 -11.51 5.46 6.18
N HIS A 428 -10.77 5.70 5.11
CA HIS A 428 -9.30 5.73 5.14
C HIS A 428 -8.76 6.82 6.07
N HIS A 429 -9.43 7.97 6.16
CA HIS A 429 -9.02 9.08 7.03
C HIS A 429 -9.64 9.06 8.43
N ALA A 430 -10.45 8.06 8.77
CA ALA A 430 -11.25 8.08 10.00
C ALA A 430 -10.54 7.55 11.26
N TYR A 431 -9.29 7.09 11.20
CA TYR A 431 -8.60 6.46 12.33
C TYR A 431 -8.48 7.34 13.58
N ASN A 432 -8.58 8.67 13.44
CA ASN A 432 -8.52 9.63 14.52
C ASN A 432 -9.89 10.11 15.03
N THR A 433 -10.98 9.68 14.41
CA THR A 433 -12.35 10.18 14.67
C THR A 433 -13.35 9.05 14.88
N ALA A 434 -13.18 7.93 14.18
CA ALA A 434 -14.00 6.75 14.35
C ALA A 434 -13.65 6.06 15.67
N THR A 435 -14.66 5.91 16.53
CA THR A 435 -14.51 5.25 17.82
C THR A 435 -14.54 3.74 17.61
N VAL A 436 -13.48 3.05 18.03
CA VAL A 436 -13.47 1.59 18.00
C VAL A 436 -13.89 1.03 19.34
N ALA A 437 -13.46 1.62 20.45
CA ALA A 437 -13.66 1.06 21.77
C ALA A 437 -15.01 1.45 22.41
N ALA A 438 -15.51 0.61 23.33
CA ALA A 438 -16.74 0.86 24.08
C ALA A 438 -16.65 2.14 24.95
N ASN A 439 -15.44 2.56 25.33
CA ASN A 439 -15.18 3.81 26.06
C ASN A 439 -15.15 5.05 25.14
N GLY A 440 -15.29 4.89 23.82
CA GLY A 440 -15.24 5.97 22.86
C GLY A 440 -13.85 6.30 22.30
N ASP A 441 -12.80 5.55 22.65
CA ASP A 441 -11.46 5.81 22.12
C ASP A 441 -11.36 5.48 20.63
N THR A 442 -10.62 6.33 19.94
CA THR A 442 -10.22 6.14 18.55
C THR A 442 -8.96 5.26 18.48
N PRO A 443 -8.73 4.55 17.36
CA PRO A 443 -7.50 3.77 17.17
C PRO A 443 -6.22 4.56 17.46
N THR A 444 -6.15 5.84 17.07
CA THR A 444 -4.96 6.67 17.30
C THR A 444 -4.75 7.02 18.77
N THR A 445 -5.83 7.28 19.51
CA THR A 445 -5.77 7.55 20.96
C THR A 445 -5.33 6.29 21.71
N PHE A 446 -5.89 5.12 21.37
CA PHE A 446 -5.46 3.85 21.95
C PHE A 446 -3.97 3.61 21.75
N VAL A 447 -3.44 3.84 20.53
CA VAL A 447 -2.01 3.68 20.27
C VAL A 447 -1.19 4.70 21.06
N ALA A 448 -1.64 5.94 21.20
CA ALA A 448 -0.94 6.92 22.03
C ALA A 448 -0.86 6.49 23.51
N ASP A 449 -1.96 5.94 24.04
CA ASP A 449 -1.99 5.37 25.39
C ASP A 449 -1.07 4.16 25.53
N TRP A 450 -1.06 3.27 24.53
CA TRP A 450 -0.16 2.12 24.48
C TRP A 450 1.31 2.56 24.51
N LEU A 451 1.70 3.51 23.66
CA LEU A 451 3.08 3.98 23.61
C LEU A 451 3.51 4.68 24.91
N ALA A 452 2.60 5.43 25.56
CA ALA A 452 2.89 6.06 26.84
C ALA A 452 3.04 5.01 27.98
N ALA A 453 2.16 4.00 28.02
CA ALA A 453 2.21 2.92 29.00
C ALA A 453 3.50 2.09 28.86
N ILE A 454 3.82 1.64 27.63
CA ILE A 454 5.00 0.83 27.40
C ILE A 454 6.30 1.62 27.66
N ALA A 455 6.33 2.93 27.40
CA ALA A 455 7.47 3.78 27.71
C ALA A 455 7.76 3.81 29.23
N ARG A 456 6.72 3.86 30.08
CA ARG A 456 6.88 3.77 31.53
C ARG A 456 7.39 2.40 31.98
N ASP A 457 6.85 1.31 31.40
CA ASP A 457 7.33 -0.04 31.69
C ASP A 457 8.81 -0.23 31.30
N ILE A 458 9.21 0.31 30.14
CA ILE A 458 10.60 0.27 29.67
C ILE A 458 11.50 1.11 30.57
N ALA A 459 11.07 2.31 30.96
CA ALA A 459 11.83 3.18 31.86
C ALA A 459 12.05 2.52 33.23
N GLY A 460 11.06 1.80 33.75
CA GLY A 460 11.19 1.02 34.99
C GLY A 460 12.22 -0.11 34.89
N ALA A 461 12.32 -0.77 33.74
CA ALA A 461 13.22 -1.92 33.55
C ALA A 461 14.65 -1.54 33.09
N PHE A 462 14.78 -0.50 32.25
CA PHE A 462 16.03 -0.16 31.56
C PHE A 462 16.49 1.28 31.79
N GLY A 463 15.72 2.09 32.51
CA GLY A 463 15.98 3.51 32.74
C GLY A 463 15.55 4.41 31.58
N ALA A 464 15.76 5.71 31.80
CA ALA A 464 15.43 6.81 30.88
C ALA A 464 16.51 7.90 31.00
N ASN A 465 16.56 8.86 30.05
CA ASN A 465 17.52 9.97 30.03
C ASN A 465 19.01 9.57 29.98
N GLY A 466 19.35 8.50 29.26
CA GLY A 466 20.75 8.15 29.03
C GLY A 466 21.49 9.23 28.20
N SER A 467 22.80 9.36 28.36
CA SER A 467 23.61 10.21 27.47
C SER A 467 23.86 9.50 26.13
N PRO A 468 23.52 10.11 24.97
CA PRO A 468 23.80 9.50 23.66
C PRO A 468 25.30 9.31 23.42
N ARG A 469 25.68 8.16 22.83
CA ARG A 469 27.06 7.87 22.42
C ARG A 469 27.36 8.55 21.09
N GLY A 470 28.18 9.60 21.11
CA GLY A 470 28.58 10.30 19.89
C GLY A 470 27.42 11.02 19.15
N GLY A 471 27.77 11.69 18.05
CA GLY A 471 26.89 12.58 17.29
C GLY A 471 27.37 14.03 17.35
N ALA A 472 27.31 14.74 16.22
CA ALA A 472 27.77 16.13 16.09
C ALA A 472 26.75 17.18 16.58
N ASP A 473 25.60 16.76 17.11
CA ASP A 473 24.45 17.65 17.34
C ASP A 473 24.43 18.24 18.76
N LYS A 474 25.56 18.79 19.22
CA LYS A 474 25.45 19.96 20.09
C LYS A 474 25.13 21.10 19.13
N PRO A 475 23.90 21.65 19.08
CA PRO A 475 23.60 22.71 18.13
C PRO A 475 24.65 23.82 18.34
N PRO A 476 25.29 24.32 17.26
CA PRO A 476 26.25 25.39 17.43
C PRO A 476 25.55 26.55 18.14
N THR A 477 26.10 26.96 19.28
CA THR A 477 25.70 28.18 19.97
C THR A 477 26.03 29.36 19.04
N GLY A 478 25.12 29.69 18.14
CA GLY A 478 25.30 30.74 17.14
C GLY A 478 24.01 30.95 16.36
N PHE A 479 23.65 32.21 16.13
CA PHE A 479 22.39 32.67 15.52
C PHE A 479 22.17 32.28 14.04
N PHE A 480 22.92 31.31 13.51
CA PHE A 480 22.81 30.81 12.14
C PHE A 480 22.80 29.27 12.13
N GLY A 481 21.80 28.66 12.78
CA GLY A 481 21.46 27.25 12.57
C GLY A 481 20.58 27.12 11.34
N GLU A 482 20.93 26.19 10.45
CA GLU A 482 20.36 25.97 9.12
C GLU A 482 18.83 26.14 9.06
N GLN A 483 18.38 27.15 8.32
CA GLN A 483 17.00 27.26 7.85
C GLN A 483 16.78 26.20 6.77
N SER A 484 16.49 24.95 7.16
CA SER A 484 15.82 24.03 6.24
C SER A 484 14.42 24.58 6.01
N GLY A 485 14.21 25.21 4.86
CA GLY A 485 12.91 25.74 4.44
C GLY A 485 11.89 24.62 4.43
N ALA A 486 11.07 24.52 5.47
CA ALA A 486 9.92 23.65 5.50
C ALA A 486 8.95 24.13 4.42
N SER A 487 8.84 23.38 3.32
CA SER A 487 7.63 23.48 2.50
C SER A 487 6.47 23.03 3.39
N THR A 488 5.53 23.93 3.61
CA THR A 488 4.24 23.57 4.21
C THR A 488 3.53 22.67 3.20
N THR A 489 3.58 21.35 3.40
CA THR A 489 2.69 20.44 2.68
C THR A 489 1.26 20.83 3.07
N PRO A 490 0.41 21.28 2.14
CA PRO A 490 -0.99 21.50 2.46
C PRO A 490 -1.59 20.15 2.87
N ASN A 491 -2.49 20.17 3.87
CA ASN A 491 -3.45 19.09 4.06
C ASN A 491 -4.26 18.97 2.76
N SER A 492 -3.75 18.21 1.80
CA SER A 492 -4.49 17.85 0.61
C SER A 492 -5.47 16.78 1.03
N SER A 493 -6.59 17.19 1.62
CA SER A 493 -7.87 16.50 1.45
C SER A 493 -8.29 16.63 -0.02
N GLY A 494 -7.44 16.13 -0.92
CA GLY A 494 -7.72 16.02 -2.33
C GLY A 494 -8.69 14.87 -2.43
N THR A 495 -9.95 15.17 -2.70
CA THR A 495 -10.97 14.23 -3.12
C THR A 495 -10.49 13.56 -4.40
N GLY A 496 -9.64 12.53 -4.27
CA GLY A 496 -9.40 11.52 -5.29
C GLY A 496 -10.69 10.73 -5.42
N GLN A 497 -11.69 11.34 -6.06
CA GLN A 497 -12.93 10.68 -6.40
C GLN A 497 -12.55 9.56 -7.36
N PHE A 498 -12.68 8.30 -6.91
CA PHE A 498 -12.61 7.16 -7.81
C PHE A 498 -13.55 7.42 -8.99
N PRO A 499 -13.13 7.18 -10.24
CA PRO A 499 -13.78 7.75 -11.42
C PRO A 499 -15.19 7.20 -11.75
N PHE A 500 -15.87 6.50 -10.83
CA PHE A 500 -17.18 5.90 -11.08
C PHE A 500 -18.25 6.22 -10.03
N GLY A 501 -18.06 7.28 -9.23
CA GLY A 501 -19.05 7.76 -8.27
C GLY A 501 -19.76 9.05 -8.70
N THR A 502 -20.47 9.04 -9.83
CA THR A 502 -21.62 9.94 -10.00
C THR A 502 -22.85 9.05 -10.04
N GLY A 503 -23.71 9.14 -9.03
CA GLY A 503 -25.02 8.49 -9.05
C GLY A 503 -25.76 8.79 -10.36
N ALA A 504 -26.67 7.90 -10.74
CA ALA A 504 -27.30 7.79 -12.06
C ALA A 504 -28.05 9.04 -12.59
N ASP A 505 -27.98 10.18 -11.91
CA ASP A 505 -28.59 11.42 -12.33
C ASP A 505 -27.46 12.45 -12.55
N GLY A 506 -27.00 12.54 -13.80
CA GLY A 506 -25.88 13.38 -14.24
C GLY A 506 -26.11 14.90 -14.13
N ALA A 507 -26.38 15.40 -12.93
CA ALA A 507 -26.46 16.82 -12.64
C ALA A 507 -25.08 17.36 -12.25
N SER A 508 -24.30 17.73 -13.28
CA SER A 508 -23.30 18.78 -13.14
C SER A 508 -24.04 20.11 -13.03
N SER A 509 -24.14 20.66 -11.82
CA SER A 509 -24.49 22.07 -11.66
C SER A 509 -23.90 22.62 -10.37
N GLY A 510 -22.85 23.43 -10.54
CA GLY A 510 -22.57 24.48 -9.59
C GLY A 510 -23.76 25.45 -9.52
N GLY A 511 -23.98 26.01 -8.33
CA GLY A 511 -24.93 27.11 -8.12
C GLY A 511 -26.24 26.71 -7.45
N ALA A 512 -26.26 26.90 -6.12
CA ALA A 512 -27.40 27.37 -5.32
C ALA A 512 -28.78 26.71 -5.53
N THR A 513 -29.16 25.83 -4.60
CA THR A 513 -30.06 26.15 -3.47
C THR A 513 -30.37 24.86 -2.72
N SER A 514 -30.22 24.90 -1.39
CA SER A 514 -30.51 23.82 -0.47
C SER A 514 -31.96 23.35 -0.60
N ILE A 515 -32.17 22.13 -1.11
CA ILE A 515 -33.39 21.38 -0.80
C ILE A 515 -33.07 20.65 0.52
N PRO A 516 -33.72 21.00 1.65
CA PRO A 516 -33.42 20.37 2.92
C PRO A 516 -33.83 18.89 2.87
N PRO A 517 -33.09 18.01 3.55
CA PRO A 517 -33.35 16.57 3.53
C PRO A 517 -34.74 16.29 4.11
N THR A 518 -35.52 15.51 3.39
CA THR A 518 -36.77 14.94 3.90
C THR A 518 -36.44 14.00 5.05
N ASP A 519 -36.65 14.49 6.28
CA ASP A 519 -36.61 13.66 7.49
C ASP A 519 -37.61 12.52 7.35
N ARG A 520 -37.10 11.29 7.22
CA ARG A 520 -37.90 10.10 7.51
C ARG A 520 -37.97 9.97 9.04
N PRO A 521 -39.16 10.00 9.66
CA PRO A 521 -39.27 9.88 11.11
C PRO A 521 -38.81 8.48 11.55
N GLY A 522 -37.84 8.39 12.47
CA GLY A 522 -37.70 7.22 13.34
C GLY A 522 -36.35 6.49 13.42
N THR A 523 -35.26 6.96 12.83
CA THR A 523 -33.94 6.31 13.04
C THR A 523 -32.86 7.31 13.39
N ALA A 524 -32.62 7.46 14.70
CA ALA A 524 -31.35 7.97 15.22
C ALA A 524 -30.28 6.89 14.96
N ASN A 525 -29.68 6.91 13.77
CA ASN A 525 -28.54 6.03 13.47
C ASN A 525 -27.29 6.61 14.11
N THR A 526 -27.07 6.27 15.38
CA THR A 526 -25.86 6.60 16.15
C THR A 526 -24.90 5.42 16.17
N TYR A 527 -24.56 4.81 15.03
CA TYR A 527 -23.43 3.86 14.95
C TYR A 527 -22.88 3.80 13.52
N PRO A 528 -21.62 4.20 13.26
CA PRO A 528 -21.00 4.06 11.94
C PRO A 528 -20.40 2.66 11.68
N PHE A 529 -20.70 1.66 12.52
CA PHE A 529 -20.20 0.30 12.35
C PHE A 529 -21.36 -0.69 12.25
N SER A 530 -21.31 -1.50 11.19
CA SER A 530 -22.25 -2.57 10.81
C SER A 530 -23.53 -2.09 10.11
N THR A 531 -23.55 -2.28 8.79
CA THR A 531 -24.53 -3.18 8.15
C THR A 531 -24.00 -3.59 6.77
N ASN A 532 -23.68 -4.88 6.65
CA ASN A 532 -23.59 -5.78 5.48
C ASN A 532 -23.20 -5.20 4.12
#